data_AF-U3TVH7-F1
#
_entry.id   AF-U3TVH7-F1
#
_cell.length_a   1.000
_cell.length_b   1.000
_cell.length_c   1.000
_cell.angle_alpha   90.00
_cell.angle_beta   90.00
_cell.angle_gamma   90.00
#
_symmetry.space_group_name_H-M   'P 1'
#
loop_
_entity.id
_entity.type
_entity.pdbx_description
1 polymer ?
#
loop_
_entity_poly.entity_id
_entity_poly.type
_entity_poly.pdbx_seq_one_letter_code
_entity_poly.pdbx_strand_id
1 'polypeptide(L)'
;MHGSPATQHDNKRLPKGLTPQTLRTLCQWIDAHPGHEFSTDELAAEVNISRVSCRKYLIWLAQINILFTSIHYGATGRPVYPYHLQPEYHSLLQQYCQ
;
A
#
# COMPACT_ATOMS: atom_id res chain seq x y z
N MET A 1 -4.77 -9.19 27.18
CA MET A 1 -4.89 -9.59 25.76
C MET A 1 -3.58 -9.21 25.07
N HIS A 2 -2.72 -10.19 24.76
CA HIS A 2 -1.44 -9.98 24.07
C HIS A 2 -1.67 -9.61 22.60
N GLY A 3 -0.91 -8.73 21.93
CA GLY A 3 0.28 -8.04 22.37
C GLY A 3 0.83 -7.04 21.33
N SER A 4 1.68 -6.15 21.83
CA SER A 4 2.76 -5.43 21.14
C SER A 4 2.39 -4.31 20.15
N PRO A 5 2.51 -3.01 20.54
CA PRO A 5 2.89 -1.96 19.62
C PRO A 5 4.41 -2.05 19.35
N ALA A 6 4.84 -3.13 18.70
CA ALA A 6 6.17 -3.26 18.11
C ALA A 6 5.99 -2.92 16.62
N THR A 7 6.66 -1.95 15.99
CA THR A 7 7.96 -1.35 16.28
C THR A 7 8.01 -0.03 15.52
N GLN A 8 8.38 1.05 16.20
CA GLN A 8 8.71 2.32 15.56
C GLN A 8 10.01 2.15 14.72
N HIS A 9 9.92 2.55 13.45
CA HIS A 9 11.02 3.11 12.62
C HIS A 9 12.15 2.25 11.99
N ASP A 10 12.15 0.91 12.04
CA ASP A 10 13.08 0.11 11.19
C ASP A 10 12.53 -0.18 9.77
N ASN A 11 11.32 0.30 9.46
CA ASN A 11 10.58 -0.09 8.26
C ASN A 11 10.98 0.70 6.98
N LYS A 12 12.20 1.25 6.91
CA LYS A 12 12.72 1.95 5.71
C LYS A 12 13.33 0.99 4.68
N ARG A 13 13.47 -0.29 4.99
CA ARG A 13 14.02 -1.28 4.07
C ARG A 13 12.92 -2.14 3.48
N LEU A 14 12.84 -2.10 2.15
CA LEU A 14 12.03 -3.01 1.35
C LEU A 14 12.26 -4.47 1.80
N PRO A 15 11.20 -5.22 2.11
CA PRO A 15 11.27 -6.66 2.35
C PRO A 15 12.08 -7.38 1.27
N LYS A 16 12.84 -8.41 1.65
CA LYS A 16 13.58 -9.25 0.70
C LYS A 16 12.61 -9.80 -0.37
N GLY A 17 12.88 -9.48 -1.64
CA GLY A 17 12.02 -9.85 -2.78
C GLY A 17 11.08 -8.74 -3.27
N LEU A 18 11.13 -7.55 -2.67
CA LEU A 18 10.54 -6.33 -3.24
C LEU A 18 11.66 -5.47 -3.85
N THR A 19 11.42 -4.97 -5.06
CA THR A 19 12.36 -4.12 -5.78
C THR A 19 11.94 -2.65 -5.65
N PRO A 20 12.89 -1.73 -5.47
CA PRO A 20 12.59 -0.30 -5.42
C PRO A 20 12.04 0.20 -6.76
N GLN A 21 12.40 -0.46 -7.87
CA GLN A 21 11.96 -0.10 -9.21
C GLN A 21 10.44 -0.29 -9.37
N THR A 22 9.91 -1.43 -8.91
CA THR A 22 8.46 -1.68 -8.90
C THR A 22 7.77 -0.81 -7.86
N LEU A 23 8.34 -0.68 -6.65
CA LEU A 23 7.79 0.22 -5.62
C LEU A 23 7.58 1.64 -6.19
N ARG A 24 8.58 2.16 -6.90
CA ARG A 24 8.51 3.48 -7.51
C ARG A 24 7.32 3.59 -8.47
N THR A 25 7.09 2.60 -9.33
CA THR A 25 5.94 2.60 -10.25
C THR A 25 4.61 2.56 -9.49
N LEU A 26 4.50 1.77 -8.42
CA LEU A 26 3.32 1.80 -7.55
C LEU A 26 3.13 3.19 -6.95
N CYS A 27 4.18 3.77 -6.36
CA CYS A 27 4.12 5.07 -5.71
C CYS A 27 3.75 6.18 -6.71
N GLN A 28 4.28 6.16 -7.94
CA GLN A 28 3.91 7.13 -8.98
C GLN A 28 2.44 7.03 -9.38
N TRP A 29 1.91 5.80 -9.52
CA TRP A 29 0.49 5.62 -9.82
C TRP A 29 -0.39 6.13 -8.67
N ILE A 30 0.01 5.87 -7.42
CA ILE A 30 -0.70 6.34 -6.22
C ILE A 30 -0.62 7.87 -6.08
N ASP A 31 0.54 8.48 -6.36
CA ASP A 31 0.76 9.94 -6.36
C ASP A 31 -0.10 10.63 -7.43
N ALA A 32 -0.31 9.98 -8.57
CA ALA A 32 -1.22 10.46 -9.62
C ALA A 32 -2.71 10.37 -9.21
N HIS A 33 -3.06 9.55 -8.21
CA HIS A 33 -4.44 9.31 -7.76
C HIS A 33 -4.61 9.47 -6.24
N PRO A 34 -4.26 10.63 -5.64
CA PRO A 34 -4.17 10.79 -4.19
C PRO A 34 -5.52 10.73 -3.46
N GLY A 35 -6.63 10.88 -4.19
CA GLY A 35 -8.00 10.80 -3.65
C GLY A 35 -8.80 9.58 -4.12
N HIS A 36 -8.16 8.64 -4.83
CA HIS A 36 -8.83 7.44 -5.34
C HIS A 36 -8.65 6.26 -4.39
N GLU A 37 -9.74 5.55 -4.10
CA GLU A 37 -9.69 4.28 -3.39
C GLU A 37 -9.48 3.16 -4.41
N PHE A 38 -8.37 2.45 -4.30
CA PHE A 38 -7.99 1.38 -5.22
C PHE A 38 -7.90 0.04 -4.51
N SER A 39 -8.18 -1.04 -5.23
CA SER A 39 -7.99 -2.40 -4.73
C SER A 39 -6.61 -2.94 -5.10
N THR A 40 -6.14 -3.95 -4.37
CA THR A 40 -4.91 -4.66 -4.75
C THR A 40 -4.96 -5.23 -6.17
N ASP A 41 -6.14 -5.60 -6.64
CA ASP A 41 -6.35 -6.15 -7.98
C ASP A 41 -6.18 -5.07 -9.06
N GLU A 42 -6.83 -3.92 -8.86
CA GLU A 42 -6.75 -2.76 -9.73
C GLU A 42 -5.32 -2.25 -9.88
N LEU A 43 -4.65 -1.99 -8.75
CA LEU A 43 -3.26 -1.53 -8.78
C LEU A 43 -2.31 -2.58 -9.40
N ALA A 44 -2.55 -3.87 -9.17
CA ALA A 44 -1.74 -4.92 -9.79
C ALA A 44 -1.89 -4.92 -11.31
N ALA A 45 -3.10 -4.70 -11.83
CA ALA A 45 -3.39 -4.61 -13.25
C ALA A 45 -2.74 -3.38 -13.89
N GLU A 46 -2.88 -2.23 -13.25
CA GLU A 46 -2.33 -0.94 -13.72
C GLU A 46 -0.80 -0.94 -13.77
N VAL A 47 -0.16 -1.47 -12.73
CA VAL A 47 1.30 -1.48 -12.58
C VAL A 47 1.93 -2.72 -13.27
N ASN A 48 1.10 -3.55 -13.90
CA ASN A 48 1.48 -4.77 -14.63
C ASN A 48 2.31 -5.77 -13.80
N ILE A 49 1.91 -6.02 -12.55
CA ILE A 49 2.56 -6.96 -11.65
C ILE A 49 1.60 -8.00 -11.10
N SER A 50 2.14 -9.12 -10.62
CA SER A 50 1.32 -10.14 -9.97
C SER A 50 0.60 -9.59 -8.74
N ARG A 51 -0.68 -9.93 -8.58
CA ARG A 51 -1.51 -9.57 -7.41
C ARG A 51 -0.86 -9.91 -6.08
N VAL A 52 -0.16 -11.05 -5.99
CA VAL A 52 0.59 -11.48 -4.79
C VAL A 52 1.73 -10.51 -4.48
N SER A 53 2.46 -10.05 -5.48
CA SER A 53 3.54 -9.07 -5.34
C SER A 53 2.98 -7.70 -4.97
N CYS A 54 1.95 -7.23 -5.69
CA CYS A 54 1.27 -5.97 -5.39
C CYS A 54 0.77 -5.92 -3.93
N ARG A 55 0.16 -7.01 -3.46
CA ARG A 55 -0.32 -7.12 -2.09
C ARG A 55 0.80 -6.91 -1.06
N LYS A 56 1.99 -7.47 -1.31
CA LYS A 56 3.14 -7.27 -0.42
C LYS A 56 3.56 -5.80 -0.34
N TYR A 57 3.62 -5.11 -1.47
CA TYR A 57 3.90 -3.67 -1.49
C TYR A 57 2.83 -2.86 -0.74
N LEU A 58 1.55 -3.14 -0.99
CA LEU A 58 0.45 -2.43 -0.34
C LEU A 58 0.40 -2.65 1.17
N ILE A 59 0.60 -3.89 1.62
CA ILE A 59 0.71 -4.21 3.04
C ILE A 59 1.89 -3.45 3.65
N TRP A 60 3.04 -3.42 2.98
CA TRP A 60 4.21 -2.69 3.46
C TRP A 60 3.97 -1.18 3.54
N LEU A 61 3.39 -0.58 2.49
CA LEU A 61 3.01 0.84 2.47
C LEU A 61 2.00 1.17 3.58
N ALA A 62 1.06 0.27 3.87
CA ALA A 62 0.13 0.44 4.98
C ALA A 62 0.81 0.30 6.35
N GLN A 63 1.80 -0.59 6.49
CA GLN A 63 2.59 -0.72 7.73
C GLN A 63 3.40 0.54 8.07
N ILE A 64 3.82 1.30 7.05
CA ILE A 64 4.51 2.59 7.24
C ILE A 64 3.54 3.79 7.29
N ASN A 65 2.24 3.52 7.40
CA ASN A 65 1.16 4.51 7.44
C ASN A 65 1.03 5.36 6.17
N ILE A 66 1.64 5.00 5.04
CA ILE A 66 1.42 5.75 3.79
C ILE A 66 0.02 5.48 3.24
N LEU A 67 -0.36 4.21 3.20
CA LEU A 67 -1.69 3.80 2.76
C LEU A 67 -2.55 3.44 3.95
N PHE A 68 -3.82 3.82 3.88
CA PHE A 68 -4.82 3.27 4.78
C PHE A 68 -5.55 2.12 4.09
N THR A 69 -5.88 1.09 4.86
CA THR A 69 -6.73 0.01 4.38
C THR A 69 -7.85 -0.22 5.39
N SER A 70 -9.08 -0.24 4.88
CA SER A 70 -10.27 -0.52 5.68
C SER A 70 -10.86 -1.85 5.23
N ILE A 71 -11.41 -2.62 6.18
CA ILE A 71 -12.14 -3.85 5.84
C ILE A 71 -13.61 -3.50 5.72
N HIS A 72 -14.11 -3.42 4.49
CA HIS A 72 -15.53 -3.24 4.25
C HIS A 72 -16.21 -4.62 4.18
N TYR A 73 -16.78 -5.03 5.32
CA TYR A 73 -17.69 -6.18 5.38
C TYR A 73 -19.06 -5.75 4.85
N GLY A 74 -19.28 -5.89 3.54
CA GLY A 74 -20.60 -5.75 2.96
C GLY A 74 -21.53 -6.87 3.45
N ALA A 75 -22.74 -6.53 3.86
CA ALA A 75 -23.73 -7.44 4.45
C ALA A 75 -24.17 -8.64 3.56
N THR A 76 -23.64 -8.80 2.33
CA THR A 76 -24.12 -9.82 1.37
C THR A 76 -23.03 -10.31 0.38
N GLY A 77 -21.74 -10.12 0.64
CA GLY A 77 -20.71 -10.56 -0.32
C GLY A 77 -19.29 -10.24 0.10
N ARG A 78 -18.33 -10.96 -0.53
CA ARG A 78 -16.89 -11.05 -0.17
C ARG A 78 -16.28 -9.71 0.30
N PRO A 79 -15.45 -9.72 1.37
CA PRO A 79 -14.84 -8.50 1.89
C PRO A 79 -13.96 -7.82 0.84
N VAL A 80 -14.19 -6.53 0.64
CA VAL A 80 -13.32 -5.68 -0.20
C VAL A 80 -12.36 -4.95 0.72
N TYR A 81 -11.10 -4.90 0.28
CA TYR A 81 -10.02 -4.21 0.97
C TYR A 81 -9.60 -3.02 0.11
N PRO A 82 -10.35 -1.90 0.14
CA PRO A 82 -9.91 -0.67 -0.47
C PRO A 82 -8.64 -0.16 0.23
N TYR A 83 -7.72 0.35 -0.57
CA TYR A 83 -6.56 1.11 -0.15
C TYR A 83 -6.71 2.53 -0.64
N HIS A 84 -6.35 3.50 0.20
CA HIS A 84 -6.26 4.89 -0.22
C HIS A 84 -5.01 5.55 0.35
N LEU A 85 -4.53 6.57 -0.37
CA LEU A 85 -3.41 7.36 0.08
C LEU A 85 -3.85 8.28 1.22
N GLN A 86 -3.07 8.30 2.29
CA GLN A 86 -3.27 9.28 3.35
C GLN A 86 -2.58 10.59 2.96
N PRO A 87 -3.32 11.72 2.86
CA PRO A 87 -2.75 12.99 2.43
C PRO A 87 -1.63 13.48 3.36
N GLU A 88 -1.67 13.12 4.64
CA GLU A 88 -0.64 13.41 5.63
C GLU A 88 0.71 12.77 5.30
N TYR A 89 0.70 11.62 4.61
CA TYR A 89 1.89 10.85 4.24
C TYR A 89 2.23 10.93 2.76
N HIS A 90 1.55 11.79 2.00
CA HIS A 90 1.83 12.03 0.58
C HIS A 90 3.29 12.46 0.36
N SER A 91 3.83 13.34 1.20
CA SER A 91 5.24 13.75 1.13
C SER A 91 6.21 12.58 1.32
N LEU A 92 5.84 11.57 2.13
CA LEU A 92 6.64 10.38 2.34
C LEU A 92 6.55 9.43 1.14
N LEU A 93 5.36 9.26 0.56
CA LEU A 93 5.17 8.53 -0.71
C LEU A 93 6.06 9.10 -1.82
N GLN A 94 6.09 10.43 -1.95
CA GLN A 94 6.91 11.11 -2.97
C GLN A 94 8.41 10.79 -2.86
N GLN A 95 8.93 10.57 -1.65
CA GLN A 95 10.33 10.17 -1.47
C GLN A 95 10.62 8.79 -2.10
N TYR A 96 9.62 7.91 -2.17
CA TYR A 96 9.72 6.61 -2.84
C TYR A 96 9.44 6.68 -4.35
N CYS A 97 8.81 7.76 -4.83
CA CYS A 97 8.66 8.03 -6.26
C CYS A 97 9.96 8.47 -6.95
N GLN A 98 10.94 8.98 -6.18
CA GLN A 98 12.26 9.42 -6.67
C GLN A 98 13.24 8.26 -6.85
#